data_AF-A0A401ZWS0-F1
#
_entry.id   AF-A0A401ZWS0-F1
#
_cell.length_a   1.000
_cell.length_b   1.000
_cell.length_c   1.000
_cell.angle_alpha   90.00
_cell.angle_beta   90.00
_cell.angle_gamma   90.00
#
_symmetry.space_group_name_H-M   'P 1'
#
loop_
_entity.id
_entity.type
_entity.pdbx_description
1 polymer ?
#
loop_
_entity_poly.entity_id
_entity_poly.type
_entity_poly.pdbx_seq_one_letter_code
_entity_poly.pdbx_strand_id
1 'polypeptide(L)'
;MYCATCGQPIRDGAQFCESCGAQLQVPGAVTPYDYKATRGTRQRNEIADPYKDQIAQLRLQIKQLKLDLKQINTGMSTTRSQYYQTSAFVPHGLLRRGYKWIEDIRLLGPQQQKQRLQQEIISLEQQLLGLQQAQMQWKNTRRG
;
A
#
# COMPACT_ATOMS: atom_id res chain seq x y z
N MET A 1 26.91 -4.07 -40.99
CA MET A 1 26.07 -4.70 -39.93
C MET A 1 24.61 -4.28 -40.10
N TYR A 2 23.62 -5.02 -39.58
CA TYR A 2 22.20 -4.67 -39.71
C TYR A 2 21.58 -4.31 -38.35
N CYS A 3 20.61 -3.39 -38.32
CA CYS A 3 19.94 -2.97 -37.10
C CYS A 3 19.06 -4.08 -36.54
N ALA A 4 19.25 -4.43 -35.27
CA ALA A 4 18.42 -5.43 -34.58
C ALA A 4 16.94 -5.01 -34.46
N THR A 5 16.65 -3.71 -34.57
CA THR A 5 15.29 -3.17 -34.41
C THR A 5 14.51 -3.09 -35.72
N CYS A 6 15.16 -2.73 -36.84
CA CYS A 6 14.48 -2.50 -38.12
C CYS A 6 15.06 -3.26 -39.33
N GLY A 7 16.17 -3.99 -39.15
CA GLY A 7 16.81 -4.77 -40.20
C GLY A 7 17.56 -3.97 -41.27
N GLN A 8 17.60 -2.63 -41.18
CA GLN A 8 18.31 -1.80 -42.15
C GLN A 8 19.84 -1.88 -41.98
N PRO A 9 20.63 -1.75 -43.06
CA PRO A 9 22.08 -1.74 -42.99
C PRO A 9 22.57 -0.49 -42.26
N ILE A 10 23.54 -0.69 -41.37
CA ILE A 10 24.17 0.34 -40.54
C ILE A 10 25.60 0.54 -41.03
N ARG A 11 26.02 1.80 -41.11
CA ARG A 11 27.38 2.24 -41.39
C ARG A 11 28.33 1.98 -40.22
N ASP A 12 29.55 1.56 -40.50
CA ASP A 12 30.56 1.27 -39.47
C ASP A 12 30.88 2.51 -38.62
N GLY A 13 30.76 2.37 -37.30
CA GLY A 13 30.97 3.46 -36.33
C GLY A 13 29.74 4.31 -35.96
N ALA A 14 28.55 4.02 -36.51
CA ALA A 14 27.34 4.75 -36.15
C ALA A 14 26.85 4.42 -34.72
N GLN A 15 26.57 5.45 -33.91
CA GLN A 15 26.03 5.30 -32.55
C GLN A 15 24.51 5.09 -32.52
N PHE A 16 23.82 5.46 -33.60
CA PHE A 16 22.37 5.38 -33.74
C PHE A 16 22.00 4.92 -35.16
N CYS A 17 20.88 4.22 -35.32
CA CYS A 17 20.36 3.86 -36.63
C CYS A 17 19.73 5.10 -37.31
N GLU A 18 20.21 5.46 -38.50
CA GLU A 18 19.69 6.59 -39.28
C GLU A 18 18.21 6.38 -39.72
N SER A 19 17.75 5.13 -39.78
CA SER A 19 16.40 4.80 -40.27
C SER A 19 15.33 4.75 -39.18
N CYS A 20 15.63 4.22 -37.99
CA CYS A 20 14.65 4.09 -36.90
C CYS A 20 15.01 4.85 -35.62
N GLY A 21 16.22 5.44 -35.55
CA GLY A 21 16.71 6.17 -34.39
C GLY A 21 17.17 5.28 -33.22
N ALA A 22 17.18 3.95 -33.36
CA ALA A 22 17.60 3.05 -32.29
C ALA A 22 19.10 3.22 -31.97
N GLN A 23 19.43 3.32 -30.67
CA GLN A 23 20.82 3.32 -30.20
C GLN A 23 21.50 1.99 -30.51
N LEU A 24 22.70 2.07 -31.07
CA LEU A 24 23.51 0.91 -31.40
C LEU A 24 24.52 0.71 -30.28
N GLN A 25 24.38 -0.41 -29.59
CA GLN A 25 25.16 -0.70 -28.38
C GLN A 25 26.63 -0.90 -28.76
N VAL A 26 27.50 0.02 -28.32
CA VAL A 26 28.95 -0.09 -28.53
C VAL A 26 29.46 -1.31 -27.75
N PRO A 27 30.27 -2.21 -28.36
CA PRO A 27 30.79 -3.39 -27.68
C PRO A 27 31.82 -2.99 -26.62
N GLY A 28 31.35 -2.74 -25.40
CA GLY A 28 32.18 -2.34 -24.27
C GLY A 28 31.43 -1.71 -23.09
N ALA A 29 30.19 -1.25 -23.29
CA ALA A 29 29.37 -0.68 -22.22
C ALA A 29 28.40 -1.73 -21.65
N VAL A 30 28.83 -2.45 -20.61
CA VAL A 30 27.91 -3.12 -19.70
C VAL A 30 27.35 -2.07 -18.73
N THR A 31 26.24 -1.42 -19.10
CA THR A 31 25.41 -0.75 -18.10
C THR A 31 24.45 -1.81 -17.54
N PRO A 32 24.59 -2.21 -16.27
CA PRO A 32 23.61 -3.10 -15.70
C PRO A 32 22.36 -2.24 -15.42
N TYR A 33 21.20 -2.77 -15.84
CA TYR A 33 19.83 -2.35 -15.51
C TYR A 33 19.38 -0.92 -15.92
N ASP A 34 18.90 -0.82 -17.16
CA ASP A 34 17.96 0.20 -17.60
C ASP A 34 16.56 -0.07 -17.00
N TYR A 35 16.29 0.44 -15.80
CA TYR A 35 14.93 0.53 -15.28
C TYR A 35 14.43 1.95 -15.54
N LYS A 36 13.74 2.15 -16.67
CA LYS A 36 12.98 3.35 -17.02
C LYS A 36 13.41 4.63 -16.29
N ALA A 37 14.47 5.28 -16.75
CA ALA A 37 14.70 6.68 -16.43
C ALA A 37 13.52 7.49 -16.99
N THR A 38 12.49 7.64 -16.16
CA THR A 38 11.33 8.48 -16.44
C THR A 38 11.84 9.87 -16.80
N ARG A 39 11.39 10.37 -17.95
CA ARG A 39 11.43 11.77 -18.39
C ARG A 39 11.63 12.69 -17.20
N GLY A 40 12.80 13.35 -17.14
CA GLY A 40 13.06 14.41 -16.19
C GLY A 40 11.89 15.37 -16.19
N THR A 41 11.12 15.35 -15.11
CA THR A 41 10.12 16.35 -14.82
C THR A 41 10.89 17.65 -14.71
N ARG A 42 10.70 18.53 -15.70
CA ARG A 42 10.97 19.96 -15.53
C ARG A 42 10.30 20.34 -14.21
N GLN A 43 11.09 20.59 -13.18
CA GLN A 43 10.57 21.11 -11.91
C GLN A 43 10.10 22.54 -12.22
N ARG A 44 8.87 22.62 -12.73
CA ARG A 44 8.09 23.83 -12.68
C ARG A 44 7.96 24.12 -11.18
N ASN A 45 8.33 25.32 -10.76
CA ASN A 45 8.05 25.83 -9.42
C ASN A 45 6.52 25.82 -9.23
N GLU A 46 5.97 24.65 -8.94
CA GLU A 46 4.56 24.41 -8.69
C GLU A 46 4.39 24.63 -7.19
N ILE A 47 3.71 25.72 -6.82
CA ILE A 47 3.47 26.07 -5.42
C ILE A 47 2.81 24.87 -4.75
N ALA A 48 3.58 24.14 -3.92
CA ALA A 48 3.16 22.89 -3.33
C ALA A 48 1.88 23.09 -2.51
N ASP A 49 0.83 22.34 -2.85
CA ASP A 49 -0.43 22.31 -2.09
C ASP A 49 -0.14 21.93 -0.62
N PRO A 50 -0.37 22.82 0.36
CA PRO A 50 0.00 22.56 1.77
C PRO A 50 -0.79 21.39 2.39
N TYR A 51 -1.93 21.03 1.80
CA TYR A 51 -2.80 19.93 2.26
C TYR A 51 -2.42 18.55 1.72
N LYS A 52 -1.58 18.49 0.67
CA LYS A 52 -1.29 17.24 -0.04
C LYS A 52 -0.59 16.23 0.85
N ASP A 53 0.40 16.68 1.61
CA ASP A 53 1.19 15.82 2.49
C ASP A 53 0.35 15.31 3.67
N GLN A 54 -0.49 16.18 4.25
CA GLN A 54 -1.41 15.83 5.34
C GLN A 54 -2.41 14.75 4.91
N ILE A 55 -3.02 14.90 3.72
CA ILE A 55 -3.95 13.91 3.16
C ILE A 55 -3.23 12.57 2.89
N ALA A 56 -1.98 12.61 2.39
CA ALA A 56 -1.21 11.41 2.14
C ALA A 56 -0.90 10.64 3.45
N GLN A 57 -0.50 11.35 4.50
CA GLN A 57 -0.23 10.79 5.82
C GLN A 57 -1.49 10.14 6.43
N LEU A 58 -2.62 10.85 6.43
CA LEU A 58 -3.90 10.31 6.93
C LEU A 58 -4.35 9.05 6.19
N ARG A 59 -4.21 9.03 4.85
CA ARG A 59 -4.52 7.84 4.04
C ARG A 59 -3.67 6.63 4.42
N LEU A 60 -2.38 6.87 4.69
CA LEU A 60 -1.46 5.81 5.10
C LEU A 60 -1.83 5.29 6.49
N GLN A 61 -2.14 6.17 7.44
CA GLN A 61 -2.59 5.79 8.78
C GLN A 61 -3.87 4.96 8.73
N ILE A 62 -4.88 5.38 7.95
CA ILE A 62 -6.12 4.61 7.77
C ILE A 62 -5.84 3.21 7.21
N LYS A 63 -4.90 3.08 6.25
CA LYS A 63 -4.50 1.77 5.72
C LYS A 63 -3.86 0.89 6.80
N GLN A 64 -3.01 1.45 7.66
CA GLN A 64 -2.40 0.72 8.77
C GLN A 64 -3.45 0.19 9.74
N LEU A 65 -4.37 1.05 10.20
CA LEU A 65 -5.45 0.63 11.11
C LEU A 65 -6.36 -0.44 10.49
N LYS A 66 -6.63 -0.36 9.17
CA LYS A 66 -7.39 -1.40 8.46
C LYS A 66 -6.63 -2.74 8.40
N LEU A 67 -5.30 -2.71 8.26
CA LEU A 67 -4.48 -3.91 8.35
C LEU A 67 -4.51 -4.50 9.76
N ASP A 68 -4.42 -3.68 10.81
CA ASP A 68 -4.49 -4.13 12.20
C ASP A 68 -5.85 -4.77 12.53
N LEU A 69 -6.95 -4.16 12.08
CA LEU A 69 -8.29 -4.75 12.20
C LEU A 69 -8.33 -6.13 11.53
N LYS A 70 -7.77 -6.24 10.32
CA LYS A 70 -7.69 -7.53 9.61
C LYS A 70 -6.87 -8.54 10.41
N GLN A 71 -5.71 -8.15 10.93
CA GLN A 71 -4.86 -9.00 11.77
C GLN A 71 -5.61 -9.53 13.00
N ILE A 72 -6.31 -8.66 13.74
CA ILE A 72 -7.13 -9.04 14.90
C ILE A 72 -8.21 -10.05 14.49
N ASN A 73 -8.88 -9.84 13.36
CA ASN A 73 -9.91 -10.77 12.88
C ASN A 73 -9.30 -12.14 12.51
N THR A 74 -8.13 -12.16 11.86
CA THR A 74 -7.38 -13.41 11.63
C THR A 74 -6.96 -14.09 12.94
N GLY A 75 -6.47 -13.33 13.93
CA GLY A 75 -6.10 -13.85 15.25
C GLY A 75 -7.29 -14.45 16.00
N MET A 76 -8.47 -13.86 15.86
CA MET A 76 -9.71 -14.43 16.41
C MET A 76 -10.09 -15.75 15.71
N SER A 77 -9.86 -15.84 14.40
CA SER A 77 -10.10 -17.07 13.63
C SER A 77 -9.12 -18.19 14.04
N THR A 78 -7.83 -17.89 14.17
CA THR A 78 -6.82 -18.88 14.61
C THR A 78 -7.05 -19.34 16.04
N THR A 79 -7.43 -18.44 16.94
CA THR A 79 -7.79 -18.80 18.33
C THR A 79 -8.97 -19.78 18.34
N ARG A 80 -9.99 -19.54 17.51
CA ARG A 80 -11.14 -20.45 17.37
C ARG A 80 -10.74 -21.81 16.80
N SER A 81 -9.86 -21.87 15.79
CA SER A 81 -9.45 -23.15 15.21
C SER A 81 -8.58 -23.97 16.16
N GLN A 82 -7.67 -23.33 16.90
CA GLN A 82 -6.89 -23.98 17.96
C GLN A 82 -7.81 -24.58 19.02
N TYR A 83 -8.89 -23.89 19.39
CA TYR A 83 -9.89 -24.45 20.31
C TYR A 83 -10.55 -25.72 19.78
N TYR A 84 -11.01 -25.73 18.52
CA TYR A 84 -11.61 -26.95 17.96
C TYR A 84 -10.64 -28.12 17.91
N GLN A 85 -9.33 -27.84 17.79
CA GLN A 85 -8.27 -28.85 17.85
C GLN A 85 -8.03 -29.35 19.28
N THR A 86 -7.96 -28.46 20.27
CA THR A 86 -7.65 -28.84 21.67
C THR A 86 -8.86 -29.33 22.46
N SER A 87 -10.08 -28.89 22.12
CA SER A 87 -11.32 -29.31 22.77
C SER A 87 -11.68 -30.77 22.52
N ALA A 88 -11.11 -31.41 21.49
CA ALA A 88 -11.21 -32.84 21.26
C ALA A 88 -10.60 -33.69 22.40
N PHE A 89 -9.71 -33.13 23.21
CA PHE A 89 -9.03 -33.81 24.32
C PHE A 89 -9.56 -33.45 25.71
N VAL A 90 -10.58 -32.57 25.82
CA VAL A 90 -11.14 -32.17 27.13
C VAL A 90 -12.29 -33.11 27.52
N PRO A 91 -12.18 -33.88 28.62
CA PRO A 91 -13.21 -34.82 29.04
C PRO A 91 -14.54 -34.11 29.31
N HIS A 92 -15.64 -34.71 28.86
CA HIS A 92 -16.99 -34.16 29.01
C HIS A 92 -17.39 -34.06 30.50
N GLY A 93 -17.89 -32.88 30.92
CA GLY A 93 -18.33 -32.63 32.30
C GLY A 93 -18.12 -31.18 32.75
N LEU A 94 -18.02 -30.97 34.08
CA LEU A 94 -17.83 -29.65 34.71
C LEU A 94 -16.58 -28.90 34.20
N LEU A 95 -15.54 -29.63 33.80
CA LEU A 95 -14.32 -29.07 33.22
C LEU A 95 -14.60 -28.27 31.95
N ARG A 96 -15.46 -28.76 31.04
CA ARG A 96 -15.81 -28.03 29.79
C ARG A 96 -16.47 -26.67 30.05
N ARG A 97 -17.24 -26.55 31.13
CA ARG A 97 -17.94 -25.29 31.49
C ARG A 97 -16.99 -24.24 32.07
N GLY A 98 -15.99 -24.69 32.84
CA GLY A 98 -14.91 -23.82 33.33
C GLY A 98 -13.99 -23.31 32.22
N TYR A 99 -13.59 -24.20 31.29
CA TYR A 99 -12.76 -23.83 30.14
C TYR A 99 -13.45 -22.81 29.21
N LYS A 100 -14.75 -23.00 28.92
CA LYS A 100 -15.54 -22.04 28.12
C LYS A 100 -15.58 -20.62 28.72
N TRP A 101 -15.66 -20.52 30.05
CA TRP A 101 -15.68 -19.23 30.74
C TRP A 101 -14.35 -18.48 30.63
N ILE A 102 -13.23 -19.20 30.72
CA ILE A 102 -11.88 -18.64 30.56
C ILE A 102 -11.66 -18.16 29.11
N GLU A 103 -12.23 -18.86 28.14
CA GLU A 103 -12.20 -18.48 26.72
C GLU A 103 -13.01 -17.20 26.44
N ASP A 104 -14.23 -17.07 26.98
CA ASP A 104 -15.05 -15.87 26.83
C ASP A 104 -14.33 -14.62 27.37
N ILE A 105 -13.60 -14.76 28.49
CA ILE A 105 -12.73 -13.69 29.03
C ILE A 105 -11.60 -13.33 28.05
N ARG A 106 -11.00 -14.34 27.39
CA ARG A 106 -9.91 -14.13 26.42
C ARG A 106 -10.38 -13.49 25.12
N LEU A 107 -11.62 -13.75 24.69
CA LEU A 107 -12.23 -13.13 23.50
C LEU A 107 -12.75 -11.71 23.75
N LEU A 108 -13.05 -11.34 25.00
CA LEU A 108 -13.59 -10.02 25.35
C LEU A 108 -12.60 -8.88 25.04
N GLY A 109 -11.31 -9.09 25.32
CA GLY A 109 -10.25 -8.10 25.08
C GLY A 109 -10.10 -7.73 23.59
N PRO A 110 -9.89 -8.70 22.68
CA PRO A 110 -9.83 -8.46 21.24
C PRO A 110 -11.11 -7.83 20.66
N GLN A 111 -12.27 -8.13 21.26
CA GLN A 111 -13.54 -7.54 20.81
C GLN A 111 -13.62 -6.04 21.10
N GLN A 112 -13.17 -5.61 22.29
CA GLN A 112 -13.06 -4.20 22.62
C GLN A 112 -12.03 -3.48 21.73
N GLN A 113 -10.89 -4.12 21.44
CA GLN A 113 -9.88 -3.57 20.54
C GLN A 113 -10.44 -3.32 19.14
N LYS A 114 -11.23 -4.26 18.60
CA LYS A 114 -11.89 -4.09 17.30
C LYS A 114 -12.82 -2.86 17.30
N GLN A 115 -13.63 -2.68 18.34
CA GLN A 115 -14.54 -1.53 18.44
C GLN A 115 -13.77 -0.20 18.51
N ARG A 116 -12.69 -0.14 19.28
CA ARG A 116 -11.82 1.05 19.37
C ARG A 116 -11.21 1.41 18.02
N LEU A 117 -10.63 0.44 17.32
CA LEU A 117 -10.06 0.65 15.99
C LEU A 117 -11.11 1.09 14.97
N GLN A 118 -12.33 0.54 15.03
CA GLN A 118 -13.41 0.97 14.16
C GLN A 118 -13.79 2.45 14.39
N GLN A 119 -13.87 2.88 15.66
CA GLN A 119 -14.13 4.27 16.00
C GLN A 119 -13.00 5.19 15.53
N GLU A 120 -11.75 4.77 15.68
CA GLU A 120 -10.57 5.53 15.23
C GLU A 120 -10.52 5.66 13.69
N ILE A 121 -10.84 4.59 12.96
CA ILE A 121 -10.92 4.66 11.50
C ILE A 121 -11.98 5.68 11.06
N ILE A 122 -13.16 5.67 11.69
CA ILE A 122 -14.24 6.61 11.36
C ILE A 122 -13.81 8.05 11.62
N SER A 123 -13.15 8.32 12.75
CA SER A 123 -12.72 9.69 13.08
C SER A 123 -11.66 10.20 12.09
N LEU A 124 -10.71 9.36 11.68
CA LEU A 124 -9.69 9.73 10.68
C LEU A 124 -10.28 9.91 9.28
N GLU A 125 -11.27 9.09 8.89
CA GLU A 125 -11.99 9.26 7.62
C GLU A 125 -12.72 10.61 7.59
N GLN A 126 -13.33 11.05 8.70
CA GLN A 126 -13.93 12.38 8.82
C GLN A 126 -12.89 13.50 8.69
N GLN A 127 -11.73 13.38 9.33
CA GLN A 127 -10.64 14.37 9.21
C GLN A 127 -10.14 14.48 7.75
N LEU A 128 -9.98 13.34 7.07
CA LEU A 128 -9.57 13.30 5.68
C LEU A 128 -10.58 14.03 4.78
N LEU A 129 -11.88 13.80 4.99
CA LEU A 129 -12.94 14.49 4.25
C LEU A 129 -12.87 16.01 4.46
N GLY A 130 -12.65 16.46 5.70
CA GLY A 130 -12.48 17.88 6.02
C GLY A 130 -11.29 18.53 5.29
N LEU A 131 -10.13 17.87 5.29
CA LEU A 131 -8.96 18.37 4.57
C LEU A 131 -9.15 18.39 3.05
N GLN A 132 -9.86 17.40 2.50
CA GLN A 132 -10.19 17.39 1.06
C GLN A 132 -11.09 18.56 0.68
N GLN A 133 -12.09 18.88 1.51
CA GLN A 133 -12.95 20.05 1.30
C GLN A 133 -12.16 21.36 1.38
N ALA A 134 -11.31 21.51 2.40
CA ALA A 134 -10.42 22.68 2.54
C ALA A 134 -9.48 22.83 1.34
N GLN A 135 -8.89 21.73 0.86
CA GLN A 135 -8.06 21.72 -0.34
C GLN A 135 -8.86 22.15 -1.57
N MET A 136 -10.11 21.69 -1.73
CA MET A 136 -10.97 22.09 -2.85
C MET A 136 -11.30 23.57 -2.81
N GLN A 137 -11.64 24.11 -1.64
CA GLN A 137 -11.91 25.54 -1.46
C GLN A 137 -10.67 26.38 -1.78
N TRP A 138 -9.50 26.02 -1.23
CA TRP A 138 -8.23 26.69 -1.51
C TRP A 138 -7.89 26.68 -3.01
N LYS A 139 -8.16 25.57 -3.71
CA LYS A 139 -7.96 25.47 -5.17
C LYS A 139 -8.91 26.38 -5.93
N ASN A 140 -10.16 26.48 -5.49
CA ASN A 140 -11.15 27.37 -6.09
C ASN A 140 -10.77 28.85 -5.89
N THR A 141 -10.34 29.23 -4.69
CA THR A 141 -9.86 30.60 -4.38
C THR A 141 -8.65 31.00 -5.23
N ARG A 142 -7.80 30.05 -5.64
CA ARG A 142 -6.67 30.33 -6.54
C ARG A 142 -7.01 30.30 -8.03
N ARG A 143 -8.18 29.76 -8.40
CA ARG A 143 -8.60 29.59 -9.80
C ARG A 143 -9.51 30.72 -10.29
N GLY A 144 -10.25 31.38 -9.39
CA GLY A 144 -11.02 32.60 -9.66
C GLY A 144 -10.17 33.85 -9.51
#